data_AF-A0A0T6LUI7-F1
#
_entry.id   AF-A0A0T6LUI7-F1
#
_cell.length_a   1.000
_cell.length_b   1.000
_cell.length_c   1.000
_cell.angle_alpha   90.00
_cell.angle_beta   90.00
_cell.angle_gamma   90.00
#
_symmetry.space_group_name_H-M   'P 1'
#
loop_
_entity.id
_entity.type
_entity.pdbx_description
1 polymer ?
#
loop_
_entity_poly.entity_id
_entity_poly.type
_entity_poly.pdbx_seq_one_letter_code
_entity_poly.pdbx_strand_id
1 'polypeptide(L)'
;MRRPRLRTAVPLLVIAVMSPWLVPAAAPSVQTHRAPHRKEHRPPEHVVARPEIVPRRSWKADSVTSAPPARYARRVRAAVIHHTNTPNGYDCDTVPKSIRDLYAGHALGRHWDDIGYNFLVDACGNIYEGRAGGSDRPVVAAHARGFNKGTVGIAAVGSFTEGTPVPEPMLDAIAHLVAWKLGPNGPDPRGTVTLVSTNDESRFPKGTKAVLPVVTGHTDSYATDCPGAALYDKLPEIRDRAARVQGRR
;
A
#
# COMPACT_ATOMS: atom_id res chain seq x y z
N MET A 1 46.98 48.70 99.26
CA MET A 1 45.59 49.08 99.64
C MET A 1 45.45 50.56 99.34
N ARG A 2 44.47 51.14 98.62
CA ARG A 2 43.11 50.79 98.16
C ARG A 2 42.92 51.24 96.70
N ARG A 3 41.96 50.59 96.02
CA ARG A 3 41.58 50.67 94.59
C ARG A 3 40.66 51.88 94.25
N PRO A 4 40.40 52.15 92.94
CA PRO A 4 40.37 53.51 92.38
C PRO A 4 38.99 54.09 92.04
N ARG A 5 39.04 55.33 91.54
CA ARG A 5 38.00 56.26 91.07
C ARG A 5 37.26 55.78 89.81
N LEU A 6 35.98 56.16 89.69
CA LEU A 6 35.31 56.41 88.41
C LEU A 6 34.85 57.88 88.35
N ARG A 7 35.08 58.54 87.20
CA ARG A 7 34.47 59.83 86.84
C ARG A 7 33.71 59.63 85.54
N THR A 8 32.45 60.04 85.55
CA THR A 8 31.52 60.08 84.42
C THR A 8 31.75 61.33 83.59
N ALA A 9 31.68 61.20 82.26
CA ALA A 9 31.45 62.31 81.33
C ALA A 9 30.55 61.80 80.19
N VAL A 10 29.50 62.56 79.88
CA VAL A 10 28.58 62.34 78.77
C VAL A 10 28.96 63.32 77.66
N PRO A 11 28.97 62.90 76.39
CA PRO A 11 28.81 63.85 75.30
C PRO A 11 27.63 63.55 74.37
N LEU A 12 27.18 64.65 73.76
CA LEU A 12 26.06 64.83 72.85
C LEU A 12 26.11 63.95 71.59
N LEU A 13 24.93 63.55 71.13
CA LEU A 13 24.69 62.80 69.89
C LEU A 13 24.40 63.76 68.71
N VAL A 14 25.14 63.59 67.62
CA VAL A 14 24.95 64.27 66.33
C VAL A 14 23.94 63.49 65.49
N ILE A 15 22.92 64.16 64.96
CA ILE A 15 21.93 63.58 64.05
C ILE A 15 22.44 63.75 62.61
N ALA A 16 22.72 62.63 61.94
CA ALA A 16 23.02 62.58 60.50
C ALA A 16 21.78 62.09 59.73
N VAL A 17 21.34 62.88 58.75
CA VAL A 17 20.24 62.55 57.85
C VAL A 17 20.78 61.69 56.71
N MET A 18 20.29 60.46 56.59
CA MET A 18 20.61 59.55 55.48
C MET A 18 19.43 59.48 54.52
N SER A 19 19.62 59.95 53.29
CA SER A 19 18.66 59.83 52.19
C SER A 19 18.55 58.37 51.72
N PRO A 20 17.34 57.83 51.48
CA PRO A 20 17.19 56.48 50.96
C PRO A 20 17.39 56.48 49.44
N TRP A 21 18.44 55.81 48.98
CA TRP A 21 18.54 55.36 47.59
C TRP A 21 17.62 54.14 47.42
N LEU A 22 16.55 54.29 46.65
CA LEU A 22 15.69 53.18 46.22
C LEU A 22 16.49 52.28 45.27
N VAL A 23 16.74 51.03 45.68
CA VAL A 23 17.21 49.97 44.78
C VAL A 23 15.99 49.34 44.12
N PRO A 24 15.85 49.31 42.79
CA PRO A 24 14.71 48.66 42.16
C PRO A 24 14.86 47.15 42.32
N ALA A 25 13.84 46.50 42.90
CA ALA A 25 13.77 45.06 42.99
C ALA A 25 13.59 44.46 41.58
N ALA A 26 14.51 43.57 41.17
CA ALA A 26 14.37 42.82 39.95
C ALA A 26 13.16 41.87 40.05
N ALA A 27 12.22 41.99 39.11
CA ALA A 27 11.09 41.08 39.01
C ALA A 27 11.56 39.66 38.64
N PRO A 28 10.98 38.59 39.22
CA PRO A 28 11.32 37.23 38.84
C PRO A 28 10.88 36.96 37.41
N SER A 29 11.81 36.51 36.57
CA SER A 29 11.55 36.06 35.22
C SER A 29 10.76 34.74 35.27
N VAL A 30 9.47 34.81 34.92
CA VAL A 30 8.64 33.62 34.70
C VAL A 30 9.13 32.93 33.44
N GLN A 31 10.00 31.92 33.59
CA GLN A 31 10.29 31.00 32.49
C GLN A 31 9.05 30.15 32.24
N THR A 32 8.28 30.50 31.23
CA THR A 32 7.23 29.61 30.70
C THR A 32 7.92 28.40 30.09
N HIS A 33 7.97 27.29 30.82
CA HIS A 33 8.32 25.99 30.24
C HIS A 33 7.28 25.67 29.16
N ARG A 34 7.66 25.90 27.90
CA ARG A 34 6.86 25.49 26.75
C ARG A 34 6.82 23.96 26.75
N ALA A 35 5.67 23.39 27.07
CA ALA A 35 5.45 21.95 26.99
C ALA A 35 5.93 21.45 25.63
N PRO A 36 6.63 20.30 25.55
CA PRO A 36 7.09 19.78 24.28
C PRO A 36 5.87 19.62 23.36
N HIS A 37 5.94 20.22 22.17
CA HIS A 37 4.92 20.04 21.14
C HIS A 37 4.74 18.54 20.91
N ARG A 38 3.62 17.99 21.40
CA ARG A 38 3.18 16.65 21.05
C ARG A 38 3.04 16.66 19.53
N LYS A 39 3.92 15.97 18.81
CA LYS A 39 3.78 15.78 17.37
C LYS A 39 2.39 15.17 17.16
N GLU A 40 1.44 15.94 16.65
CA GLU A 40 0.18 15.40 16.18
C GLU A 40 0.52 14.32 15.15
N HIS A 41 0.12 13.08 15.44
CA HIS A 41 0.19 12.00 14.47
C HIS A 41 -0.82 12.35 13.38
N ARG A 42 -0.37 12.99 12.29
CA ARG A 42 -1.20 13.13 11.10
C ARG A 42 -1.57 11.71 10.66
N PRO A 43 -2.86 11.39 10.46
CA PRO A 43 -3.25 10.08 9.97
C PRO A 43 -2.48 9.79 8.67
N PRO A 44 -2.05 8.53 8.45
CA PRO A 44 -1.30 8.19 7.26
C PRO A 44 -2.10 8.59 6.02
N GLU A 45 -1.46 9.35 5.13
CA GLU A 45 -2.05 9.70 3.84
C GLU A 45 -2.12 8.46 2.95
N HIS A 46 -3.00 8.49 1.95
CA HIS A 46 -3.13 7.42 0.95
C HIS A 46 -3.59 6.07 1.51
N VAL A 47 -4.24 6.07 2.69
CA VAL A 47 -4.92 4.89 3.22
C VAL A 47 -6.22 4.67 2.44
N VAL A 48 -6.37 3.47 1.91
CA VAL A 48 -7.55 3.04 1.16
C VAL A 48 -8.21 1.91 1.93
N ALA A 49 -9.53 1.96 2.08
CA ALA A 49 -10.29 0.88 2.70
C ALA A 49 -10.10 -0.43 1.91
N ARG A 50 -10.06 -1.55 2.61
CA ARG A 50 -10.05 -2.86 1.95
C ARG A 50 -11.35 -3.01 1.16
N PRO A 51 -11.30 -3.29 -0.16
CA PRO A 51 -12.51 -3.53 -0.92
C PRO A 51 -13.18 -4.84 -0.46
N GLU A 52 -14.46 -4.99 -0.76
CA GLU A 52 -15.13 -6.27 -0.56
C GLU A 52 -14.48 -7.33 -1.43
N ILE A 53 -14.14 -8.48 -0.83
CA ILE A 53 -13.43 -9.57 -1.50
C ILE A 53 -14.19 -10.85 -1.24
N VAL A 54 -14.67 -11.47 -2.31
CA VAL A 54 -15.27 -12.79 -2.31
C VAL A 54 -14.18 -13.82 -1.97
N PRO A 55 -14.29 -14.50 -0.81
CA PRO A 55 -13.24 -15.38 -0.32
C PRO A 55 -13.19 -16.70 -1.08
N ARG A 56 -12.06 -17.39 -1.00
CA ARG A 56 -11.83 -18.70 -1.67
C ARG A 56 -12.92 -19.75 -1.43
N ARG A 57 -13.46 -19.79 -0.21
CA ARG A 57 -14.54 -20.71 0.17
C ARG A 57 -15.81 -20.52 -0.67
N SER A 58 -16.10 -19.29 -1.10
CA SER A 58 -17.33 -18.97 -1.86
C SER A 58 -17.29 -19.54 -3.28
N TRP A 59 -16.11 -19.70 -3.87
CA TRP A 59 -15.93 -20.37 -5.16
C TRP A 59 -15.51 -21.85 -5.03
N LYS A 60 -15.47 -22.38 -3.80
CA LYS A 60 -15.14 -23.77 -3.44
C LYS A 60 -13.73 -24.18 -3.88
N ALA A 61 -12.73 -23.36 -3.58
CA ALA A 61 -11.33 -23.64 -3.92
C ALA A 61 -10.85 -25.02 -3.45
N ASP A 62 -11.19 -25.38 -2.21
CA ASP A 62 -10.70 -26.60 -1.56
C ASP A 62 -11.27 -27.89 -2.18
N SER A 63 -12.27 -27.78 -3.07
CA SER A 63 -12.77 -28.95 -3.82
C SER A 63 -11.89 -29.31 -5.03
N VAL A 64 -10.90 -28.49 -5.38
CA VAL A 64 -9.96 -28.77 -6.48
C VAL A 64 -8.71 -29.45 -5.94
N THR A 65 -8.02 -28.78 -5.01
CA THR A 65 -6.86 -29.31 -4.28
C THR A 65 -6.56 -28.42 -3.08
N SER A 66 -5.69 -28.88 -2.18
CA SER A 66 -5.15 -28.07 -1.11
C SER A 66 -3.92 -27.31 -1.59
N ALA A 67 -3.96 -25.98 -1.53
CA ALA A 67 -2.80 -25.15 -1.84
C ALA A 67 -1.68 -25.37 -0.78
N PRO A 68 -0.40 -25.45 -1.19
CA PRO A 68 0.70 -25.51 -0.24
C PRO A 68 0.87 -24.18 0.51
N PRO A 69 1.68 -24.14 1.58
CA PRO A 69 1.96 -22.90 2.33
C PRO A 69 2.40 -21.75 1.42
N ALA A 70 1.73 -20.61 1.56
CA ALA A 70 2.00 -19.45 0.74
C ALA A 70 3.37 -18.81 1.03
N ARG A 71 3.96 -18.21 0.00
CA ARG A 71 5.18 -17.40 0.09
C ARG A 71 4.79 -15.92 0.09
N TYR A 72 5.59 -15.09 0.78
CA TYR A 72 5.30 -13.67 0.93
C TYR A 72 6.48 -12.82 0.48
N ALA A 73 6.18 -11.73 -0.22
CA ALA A 73 7.14 -10.65 -0.43
C ALA A 73 7.13 -9.71 0.77
N ARG A 74 8.07 -8.76 0.83
CA ARG A 74 8.09 -7.73 1.88
C ARG A 74 6.90 -6.76 1.76
N ARG A 75 6.52 -6.43 0.52
CA ARG A 75 5.41 -5.55 0.15
C ARG A 75 5.09 -5.71 -1.34
N VAL A 76 3.90 -5.28 -1.74
CA VAL A 76 3.55 -5.09 -3.14
C VAL A 76 4.15 -3.76 -3.61
N ARG A 77 4.75 -3.75 -4.81
CA ARG A 77 5.38 -2.58 -5.42
C ARG A 77 4.83 -2.26 -6.81
N ALA A 78 4.09 -3.19 -7.41
CA ALA A 78 3.49 -3.03 -8.72
C ALA A 78 2.26 -3.95 -8.83
N ALA A 79 1.35 -3.61 -9.72
CA ALA A 79 0.26 -4.46 -10.16
C ALA A 79 0.49 -4.89 -11.62
N VAL A 80 0.34 -6.19 -11.89
CA VAL A 80 0.34 -6.72 -13.25
C VAL A 80 -1.09 -7.07 -13.61
N ILE A 81 -1.62 -6.42 -14.64
CA ILE A 81 -2.98 -6.62 -15.12
C ILE A 81 -3.00 -7.72 -16.17
N HIS A 82 -3.95 -8.64 -16.02
CA HIS A 82 -4.18 -9.79 -16.89
C HIS A 82 -5.62 -9.81 -17.37
N HIS A 83 -5.87 -10.62 -18.40
CA HIS A 83 -7.17 -11.24 -18.60
C HIS A 83 -7.10 -12.74 -18.33
N THR A 84 -8.24 -13.40 -18.15
CA THR A 84 -8.29 -14.87 -18.04
C THR A 84 -8.33 -15.55 -19.41
N ASN A 85 -8.61 -14.79 -20.48
CA ASN A 85 -8.91 -15.28 -21.82
C ASN A 85 -10.07 -16.30 -21.85
N THR A 86 -11.06 -16.09 -20.98
CA THR A 86 -12.33 -16.84 -20.98
C THR A 86 -13.38 -16.09 -21.80
N PRO A 87 -14.48 -16.73 -22.22
CA PRO A 87 -15.58 -16.04 -22.90
C PRO A 87 -16.12 -14.86 -22.09
N ASN A 88 -16.58 -13.82 -22.80
CA ASN A 88 -17.34 -12.70 -22.24
C ASN A 88 -18.85 -12.99 -22.28
N GLY A 89 -19.68 -12.06 -21.79
CA GLY A 89 -21.14 -12.17 -21.84
C GLY A 89 -21.71 -13.21 -20.87
N TYR A 90 -20.95 -13.55 -19.83
CA TYR A 90 -21.38 -14.44 -18.76
C TYR A 90 -22.27 -13.72 -17.75
N ASP A 91 -23.07 -14.51 -17.04
CA ASP A 91 -23.72 -14.08 -15.80
C ASP A 91 -22.69 -14.08 -14.65
N CYS A 92 -22.56 -12.97 -13.94
CA CYS A 92 -21.61 -12.80 -12.85
C CYS A 92 -21.83 -13.80 -11.71
N ASP A 93 -23.06 -14.28 -11.50
CA ASP A 93 -23.36 -15.31 -10.51
C ASP A 93 -22.71 -16.67 -10.83
N THR A 94 -22.32 -16.89 -12.09
CA THR A 94 -21.64 -18.11 -12.53
C THR A 94 -20.11 -18.04 -12.39
N VAL A 95 -19.55 -16.85 -12.19
CA VAL A 95 -18.09 -16.62 -12.12
C VAL A 95 -17.40 -17.47 -11.05
N PRO A 96 -17.96 -17.71 -9.84
CA PRO A 96 -17.37 -18.63 -8.88
C PRO A 96 -17.07 -20.03 -9.46
N LYS A 97 -17.94 -20.56 -10.33
CA LYS A 97 -17.68 -21.83 -11.03
C LYS A 97 -16.54 -21.67 -12.04
N SER A 98 -16.55 -20.61 -12.85
CA SER A 98 -15.51 -20.34 -13.84
C SER A 98 -14.12 -20.19 -13.21
N ILE A 99 -14.01 -19.53 -12.06
CA ILE A 99 -12.76 -19.41 -11.30
C ILE A 99 -12.30 -20.78 -10.79
N ARG A 100 -13.22 -21.61 -10.30
CA ARG A 100 -12.89 -22.97 -9.88
C ARG A 100 -12.38 -23.83 -11.03
N ASP A 101 -13.00 -23.73 -12.20
CA ASP A 101 -12.58 -24.48 -13.40
C ASP A 101 -11.20 -23.98 -13.89
N LEU A 102 -10.96 -22.67 -13.87
CA LEU A 102 -9.66 -22.07 -14.14
C LEU A 102 -8.59 -22.55 -13.13
N TYR A 103 -8.95 -22.66 -11.85
CA TYR A 103 -8.07 -23.20 -10.84
C TYR A 103 -7.73 -24.67 -11.13
N ALA A 104 -8.72 -25.50 -11.47
CA ALA A 104 -8.48 -26.89 -11.85
C ALA A 104 -7.53 -27.01 -13.05
N GLY A 105 -7.69 -26.15 -14.07
CA GLY A 105 -6.77 -26.08 -15.20
C GLY A 105 -5.32 -25.74 -14.79
N HIS A 106 -5.13 -24.80 -13.86
CA HIS A 106 -3.80 -24.46 -13.35
C HIS A 106 -3.21 -25.58 -12.47
N ALA A 107 -3.95 -26.09 -11.50
CA ALA A 107 -3.42 -27.02 -10.51
C ALA A 107 -3.30 -28.45 -11.03
N LEU A 108 -4.33 -28.95 -11.70
CA LEU A 108 -4.38 -30.33 -12.15
C LEU A 108 -3.81 -30.47 -13.56
N GLY A 109 -4.08 -29.49 -14.44
CA GLY A 109 -3.61 -29.51 -15.82
C GLY A 109 -2.16 -29.05 -16.00
N ARG A 110 -1.74 -27.97 -15.31
CA ARG A 110 -0.39 -27.40 -15.43
C ARG A 110 0.52 -27.71 -14.25
N HIS A 111 0.01 -28.43 -13.25
CA HIS A 111 0.74 -28.78 -12.02
C HIS A 111 1.25 -27.56 -11.25
N TRP A 112 0.51 -26.45 -11.28
CA TRP A 112 0.82 -25.28 -10.46
C TRP A 112 0.32 -25.49 -9.02
N ASP A 113 1.04 -24.91 -8.06
CA ASP A 113 0.66 -24.98 -6.64
C ASP A 113 -0.75 -24.46 -6.34
N ASP A 114 -1.23 -23.48 -7.11
CA ASP A 114 -2.51 -22.81 -6.90
C ASP A 114 -2.95 -22.09 -8.20
N ILE A 115 -4.09 -21.40 -8.19
CA ILE A 115 -4.44 -20.40 -9.20
C ILE A 115 -3.32 -19.35 -9.31
N GLY A 116 -2.95 -19.00 -10.55
CA GLY A 116 -1.78 -18.15 -10.83
C GLY A 116 -1.93 -16.69 -10.41
N TYR A 117 -3.16 -16.18 -10.32
CA TYR A 117 -3.45 -14.77 -10.02
C TYR A 117 -3.69 -14.55 -8.52
N ASN A 118 -3.34 -13.37 -8.01
CA ASN A 118 -3.69 -12.99 -6.64
C ASN A 118 -5.18 -12.68 -6.52
N PHE A 119 -5.74 -12.02 -7.53
CA PHE A 119 -7.14 -11.63 -7.57
C PHE A 119 -7.71 -11.79 -8.97
N LEU A 120 -9.02 -12.00 -9.04
CA LEU A 120 -9.79 -11.97 -10.27
C LEU A 120 -10.93 -10.97 -10.12
N VAL A 121 -11.27 -10.26 -11.19
CA VAL A 121 -12.33 -9.24 -11.21
C VAL A 121 -13.27 -9.53 -12.37
N ASP A 122 -14.57 -9.65 -12.10
CA ASP A 122 -15.57 -9.91 -13.13
C ASP A 122 -16.17 -8.63 -13.74
N ALA A 123 -17.02 -8.79 -14.74
CA ALA A 123 -17.69 -7.70 -15.45
C ALA A 123 -18.60 -6.84 -14.55
N CYS A 124 -19.09 -7.40 -13.44
CA CYS A 124 -19.92 -6.72 -12.46
C CYS A 124 -19.10 -5.99 -11.37
N GLY A 125 -17.77 -6.13 -11.39
CA GLY A 125 -16.89 -5.53 -10.39
C GLY A 125 -16.68 -6.36 -9.13
N ASN A 126 -17.15 -7.61 -9.09
CA ASN A 126 -16.86 -8.50 -7.96
C ASN A 126 -15.37 -8.85 -7.93
N ILE A 127 -14.74 -8.72 -6.77
CA ILE A 127 -13.33 -9.06 -6.57
C ILE A 127 -13.24 -10.39 -5.86
N TYR A 128 -12.57 -11.36 -6.47
CA TYR A 128 -12.38 -12.69 -5.92
C TYR A 128 -10.95 -12.88 -5.43
N GLU A 129 -10.80 -13.44 -4.24
CA GLU A 129 -9.52 -13.92 -3.75
C GLU A 129 -9.05 -15.10 -4.62
N GLY A 130 -7.92 -14.92 -5.30
CA GLY A 130 -7.21 -15.96 -6.05
C GLY A 130 -6.26 -16.71 -5.13
N ARG A 131 -4.95 -16.60 -5.37
CA ARG A 131 -3.86 -17.30 -4.65
C ARG A 131 -4.07 -17.32 -3.12
N ALA A 132 -4.04 -18.50 -2.53
CA ALA A 132 -4.13 -18.73 -1.09
C ALA A 132 -2.98 -18.07 -0.33
N GLY A 133 -3.23 -17.72 0.94
CA GLY A 133 -2.26 -17.08 1.83
C GLY A 133 -2.76 -15.80 2.51
N GLY A 134 -3.96 -15.34 2.15
CA GLY A 134 -4.62 -14.17 2.73
C GLY A 134 -4.54 -12.93 1.84
N SER A 135 -5.70 -12.45 1.40
CA SER A 135 -5.84 -11.27 0.53
C SER A 135 -5.17 -9.99 1.07
N ASP A 136 -5.09 -9.81 2.38
CA ASP A 136 -4.47 -8.65 3.05
C ASP A 136 -2.93 -8.68 3.03
N ARG A 137 -2.33 -9.83 2.71
CA ARG A 137 -0.88 -10.03 2.73
C ARG A 137 -0.24 -9.89 1.33
N PRO A 138 1.08 -9.63 1.24
CA PRO A 138 1.81 -9.59 -0.03
C PRO A 138 2.16 -11.00 -0.52
N VAL A 139 1.14 -11.81 -0.79
CA VAL A 139 1.27 -13.19 -1.28
C VAL A 139 1.94 -13.21 -2.67
N VAL A 140 2.96 -14.06 -2.84
CA VAL A 140 3.59 -14.31 -4.14
C VAL A 140 2.80 -15.36 -4.90
N ALA A 141 2.21 -14.98 -6.03
CA ALA A 141 1.49 -15.88 -6.94
C ALA A 141 2.34 -16.23 -8.18
N ALA A 142 1.74 -16.80 -9.22
CA ALA A 142 2.42 -17.34 -10.40
C ALA A 142 1.83 -16.79 -11.71
N HIS A 143 1.75 -15.46 -11.84
CA HIS A 143 1.08 -14.80 -12.97
C HIS A 143 2.03 -14.14 -13.98
N ALA A 144 3.23 -13.72 -13.57
CA ALA A 144 4.18 -13.00 -14.43
C ALA A 144 5.58 -13.62 -14.28
N ARG A 145 6.00 -14.43 -15.26
CA ARG A 145 7.34 -15.03 -15.26
C ARG A 145 8.40 -13.94 -15.12
N GLY A 146 9.35 -14.15 -14.22
CA GLY A 146 10.38 -13.17 -13.87
C GLY A 146 9.95 -12.10 -12.86
N PHE A 147 8.66 -11.84 -12.68
CA PHE A 147 8.15 -10.68 -11.91
C PHE A 147 7.08 -10.99 -10.86
N ASN A 148 6.84 -12.27 -10.54
CA ASN A 148 5.90 -12.68 -9.50
C ASN A 148 6.17 -12.06 -8.11
N LYS A 149 7.43 -11.97 -7.69
CA LYS A 149 7.78 -11.52 -6.34
C LYS A 149 7.66 -10.00 -6.22
N GLY A 150 6.82 -9.55 -5.29
CA GLY A 150 6.65 -8.12 -5.00
C GLY A 150 5.68 -7.41 -5.95
N THR A 151 4.95 -8.16 -6.77
CA THR A 151 3.83 -7.67 -7.58
C THR A 151 2.53 -8.35 -7.16
N VAL A 152 1.41 -7.75 -7.53
CA VAL A 152 0.08 -8.37 -7.40
C VAL A 152 -0.49 -8.62 -8.79
N GLY A 153 -0.89 -9.85 -9.08
CA GLY A 153 -1.54 -10.22 -10.33
C GLY A 153 -3.05 -10.10 -10.22
N ILE A 154 -3.64 -9.23 -11.04
CA ILE A 154 -5.09 -9.00 -11.09
C ILE A 154 -5.58 -9.41 -12.47
N ALA A 155 -6.43 -10.44 -12.55
CA ALA A 155 -6.99 -10.92 -13.81
C ALA A 155 -8.44 -10.48 -14.00
N ALA A 156 -8.69 -9.73 -15.07
CA ALA A 156 -10.03 -9.47 -15.56
C ALA A 156 -10.62 -10.77 -16.14
N VAL A 157 -11.77 -11.21 -15.63
CA VAL A 157 -12.47 -12.39 -16.13
C VAL A 157 -13.09 -12.06 -17.49
N GLY A 158 -12.56 -12.66 -18.55
CA GLY A 158 -12.95 -12.39 -19.93
C GLY A 158 -11.78 -12.44 -20.90
N SER A 159 -12.05 -12.03 -22.14
CA SER A 159 -11.05 -11.82 -23.19
C SER A 159 -11.23 -10.42 -23.76
N PHE A 160 -10.17 -9.62 -23.78
CA PHE A 160 -10.25 -8.18 -24.09
C PHE A 160 -9.39 -7.81 -25.29
N THR A 161 -9.60 -8.52 -26.40
CA THR A 161 -8.98 -8.18 -27.70
C THR A 161 -9.46 -6.82 -28.19
N GLU A 162 -8.82 -6.31 -29.24
CA GLU A 162 -9.20 -5.03 -29.87
C GLU A 162 -10.71 -4.95 -30.15
N GLY A 163 -11.29 -3.78 -29.88
CA GLY A 163 -12.73 -3.54 -30.04
C GLY A 163 -13.63 -4.14 -28.96
N THR A 164 -13.11 -4.97 -28.06
CA THR A 164 -13.92 -5.53 -26.97
C THR A 164 -14.20 -4.47 -25.90
N PRO A 165 -15.48 -4.25 -25.50
CA PRO A 165 -15.79 -3.36 -24.39
C PRO A 165 -15.18 -3.84 -23.07
N VAL A 166 -14.60 -2.92 -22.31
CA VAL A 166 -14.14 -3.18 -20.94
C VAL A 166 -15.19 -2.62 -19.97
N PRO A 167 -15.85 -3.44 -19.14
CA PRO A 167 -16.90 -2.97 -18.24
C PRO A 167 -16.41 -1.94 -17.22
N GLU A 168 -17.17 -0.87 -17.03
CA GLU A 168 -16.84 0.18 -16.05
C GLU A 168 -16.74 -0.32 -14.59
N PRO A 169 -17.65 -1.21 -14.09
CA PRO A 169 -17.52 -1.77 -12.75
C PRO A 169 -16.21 -2.55 -12.56
N MET A 170 -15.75 -3.25 -13.60
CA MET A 170 -14.48 -3.95 -13.60
C MET A 170 -13.30 -2.98 -13.49
N LEU A 171 -13.29 -1.90 -14.28
CA LEU A 171 -12.23 -0.89 -14.23
C LEU A 171 -12.14 -0.22 -12.85
N ASP A 172 -13.30 0.10 -12.27
CA ASP A 172 -13.36 0.70 -10.94
C ASP A 172 -12.86 -0.25 -9.84
N ALA A 173 -13.29 -1.52 -9.87
CA ALA A 173 -12.86 -2.54 -8.93
C ALA A 173 -11.35 -2.82 -9.03
N ILE A 174 -10.79 -2.90 -10.25
CA ILE A 174 -9.34 -3.05 -10.46
C ILE A 174 -8.59 -1.84 -9.88
N ALA A 175 -9.06 -0.61 -10.13
CA ALA A 175 -8.41 0.60 -9.62
C ALA A 175 -8.41 0.66 -8.08
N HIS A 176 -9.53 0.35 -7.42
CA HIS A 176 -9.61 0.27 -5.96
C HIS A 176 -8.71 -0.82 -5.38
N LEU A 177 -8.65 -1.98 -6.04
CA LEU A 177 -7.79 -3.09 -5.64
C LEU A 177 -6.30 -2.74 -5.76
N VAL A 178 -5.89 -2.09 -6.85
CA VAL A 178 -4.53 -1.58 -7.05
C VAL A 178 -4.18 -0.56 -5.96
N ALA A 179 -5.06 0.42 -5.74
CA ALA A 179 -4.88 1.47 -4.73
C ALA A 179 -4.69 0.89 -3.33
N TRP A 180 -5.53 -0.08 -2.94
CA TRP A 180 -5.42 -0.77 -1.66
C TRP A 180 -4.15 -1.62 -1.55
N LYS A 181 -3.81 -2.43 -2.57
CA LYS A 181 -2.65 -3.34 -2.50
C LYS A 181 -1.31 -2.63 -2.51
N LEU A 182 -1.17 -1.49 -3.19
CA LEU A 182 0.04 -0.68 -3.11
C LEU A 182 0.20 -0.06 -1.71
N GLY A 183 -0.93 0.27 -1.08
CA GLY A 183 -0.98 0.82 0.27
C GLY A 183 -0.40 2.25 0.37
N PRO A 184 -0.46 2.85 1.57
CA PRO A 184 -0.14 4.26 1.75
C PRO A 184 1.33 4.60 1.48
N ASN A 185 2.23 3.67 1.80
CA ASN A 185 3.68 3.80 1.60
C ASN A 185 4.15 3.14 0.28
N GLY A 186 3.20 2.80 -0.60
CA GLY A 186 3.48 2.29 -1.94
C GLY A 186 3.90 3.39 -2.91
N PRO A 187 4.42 3.01 -4.09
CA PRO A 187 4.65 3.97 -5.16
C PRO A 187 3.33 4.56 -5.68
N ASP A 188 3.41 5.75 -6.30
CA ASP A 188 2.28 6.34 -7.01
C ASP A 188 1.87 5.40 -8.18
N PRO A 189 0.58 5.02 -8.31
CA PRO A 189 0.11 4.17 -9.41
C PRO A 189 0.45 4.70 -10.82
N ARG A 190 0.58 6.02 -10.98
CA ARG A 190 0.94 6.69 -12.24
C ARG A 190 2.44 6.63 -12.56
N GLY A 191 3.25 6.25 -11.58
CA GLY A 191 4.71 6.24 -11.69
C GLY A 191 5.27 4.97 -12.32
N THR A 192 6.58 4.83 -12.21
CA THR A 192 7.33 3.65 -12.62
C THR A 192 8.03 2.99 -11.43
N VAL A 193 8.43 1.74 -11.62
CA VAL A 193 9.09 0.91 -10.63
C VAL A 193 10.18 0.08 -11.27
N THR A 194 11.35 0.01 -10.61
CA THR A 194 12.39 -0.95 -10.99
C THR A 194 12.11 -2.30 -10.35
N LEU A 195 11.95 -3.34 -11.16
CA LEU A 195 11.84 -4.74 -10.76
C LEU A 195 13.02 -5.53 -11.31
N VAL A 196 13.39 -6.61 -10.64
CA VAL A 196 14.48 -7.49 -11.08
C VAL A 196 13.87 -8.78 -11.60
N SER A 197 14.16 -9.11 -12.87
CA SER A 197 13.71 -10.38 -13.45
C SER A 197 14.35 -11.55 -12.70
N THR A 198 13.54 -12.51 -12.29
CA THR A 198 14.00 -13.71 -11.59
C THR A 198 14.14 -14.93 -12.51
N ASN A 199 13.85 -14.81 -13.80
CA ASN A 199 13.75 -15.93 -14.73
C ASN A 199 14.05 -15.48 -16.17
N ASP A 200 14.74 -16.32 -16.94
CA ASP A 200 15.22 -16.01 -18.30
C ASP A 200 14.14 -16.07 -19.39
N GLU A 201 12.95 -16.58 -19.08
CA GLU A 201 11.82 -16.67 -20.01
C GLU A 201 10.97 -15.39 -20.04
N SER A 202 11.22 -14.42 -19.15
CA SER A 202 10.60 -13.10 -19.27
C SER A 202 11.22 -12.34 -20.45
N ARG A 203 10.65 -11.20 -20.84
CA ARG A 203 11.27 -10.30 -21.83
C ARG A 203 12.64 -9.75 -21.38
N PHE A 204 12.93 -9.89 -20.08
CA PHE A 204 14.17 -9.45 -19.46
C PHE A 204 14.95 -10.66 -18.95
N PRO A 205 16.22 -10.87 -19.36
CA PRO A 205 17.06 -11.92 -18.82
C PRO A 205 17.12 -11.86 -17.29
N LYS A 206 17.31 -13.01 -16.64
CA LYS A 206 17.39 -13.09 -15.19
C LYS A 206 18.48 -12.15 -14.65
N GLY A 207 18.16 -11.42 -13.58
CA GLY A 207 19.05 -10.42 -12.97
C GLY A 207 18.91 -9.02 -13.57
N THR A 208 18.28 -8.88 -14.74
CA THR A 208 18.02 -7.57 -15.35
C THR A 208 17.11 -6.71 -14.48
N LYS A 209 17.50 -5.44 -14.28
CA LYS A 209 16.68 -4.39 -13.66
C LYS A 209 15.77 -3.75 -14.72
N ALA A 210 14.53 -4.20 -14.80
CA ALA A 210 13.52 -3.64 -15.69
C ALA A 210 12.84 -2.43 -15.04
N VAL A 211 12.68 -1.34 -15.78
CA VAL A 211 11.85 -0.19 -15.38
C VAL A 211 10.49 -0.36 -16.05
N LEU A 212 9.44 -0.56 -15.26
CA LEU A 212 8.09 -0.79 -15.73
C LEU A 212 7.14 0.22 -15.08
N PRO A 213 5.97 0.52 -15.68
CA PRO A 213 4.90 1.20 -14.98
C PRO A 213 4.52 0.48 -13.67
N VAL A 214 4.11 1.23 -12.64
CA VAL A 214 3.64 0.64 -11.37
C VAL A 214 2.40 -0.22 -11.60
N VAL A 215 1.54 0.17 -12.53
CA VAL A 215 0.44 -0.66 -13.04
C VAL A 215 0.76 -1.00 -14.49
N THR A 216 1.08 -2.26 -14.77
CA THR A 216 1.63 -2.71 -16.07
C THR A 216 0.78 -3.85 -16.62
N GLY A 217 0.72 -4.00 -17.94
CA GLY A 217 0.11 -5.17 -18.57
C GLY A 217 1.08 -6.36 -18.53
N HIS A 218 0.57 -7.59 -18.54
CA HIS A 218 1.45 -8.77 -18.59
C HIS A 218 2.39 -8.75 -19.81
N THR A 219 1.89 -8.29 -20.96
CA THR A 219 2.65 -8.14 -22.21
C THR A 219 3.91 -7.29 -22.08
N ASP A 220 3.96 -6.33 -21.13
CA ASP A 220 5.14 -5.48 -20.92
C ASP A 220 6.34 -6.28 -20.37
N SER A 221 6.06 -7.41 -19.71
CA SER A 221 7.06 -8.22 -19.00
C SER A 221 7.29 -9.60 -19.61
N TYR A 222 6.33 -10.11 -20.40
CA TYR A 222 6.35 -11.46 -20.96
C TYR A 222 5.84 -11.45 -22.41
N ALA A 223 6.29 -12.41 -23.22
CA ALA A 223 5.83 -12.57 -24.60
C ALA A 223 4.41 -13.18 -24.63
N THR A 224 3.40 -12.32 -24.55
CA THR A 224 1.98 -12.67 -24.52
C THR A 224 1.12 -11.50 -24.99
N ASP A 225 -0.09 -11.78 -25.46
CA ASP A 225 -1.09 -10.75 -25.80
C ASP A 225 -1.89 -10.28 -24.57
N CYS A 226 -1.74 -10.95 -23.42
CA CYS A 226 -2.41 -10.59 -22.17
C CYS A 226 -1.96 -9.20 -21.67
N PRO A 227 -2.85 -8.28 -21.27
CA PRO A 227 -4.28 -8.45 -20.93
C PRO A 227 -5.27 -8.31 -22.10
N GLY A 228 -4.80 -8.31 -23.34
CA GLY A 228 -5.57 -7.97 -24.53
C GLY A 228 -5.53 -6.48 -24.82
N ALA A 229 -5.59 -6.11 -26.10
CA ALA A 229 -5.42 -4.73 -26.56
C ALA A 229 -6.40 -3.76 -25.88
N ALA A 230 -7.69 -4.10 -25.80
CA ALA A 230 -8.70 -3.20 -25.23
C ALA A 230 -8.48 -2.92 -23.74
N LEU A 231 -8.11 -3.94 -22.94
CA LEU A 231 -7.80 -3.73 -21.52
C LEU A 231 -6.42 -3.07 -21.32
N TYR A 232 -5.47 -3.32 -22.22
CA TYR A 232 -4.18 -2.64 -22.20
C TYR A 232 -4.32 -1.13 -22.41
N ASP A 233 -5.18 -0.71 -23.34
CA ASP A 233 -5.47 0.70 -23.61
C ASP A 233 -6.11 1.42 -22.40
N LYS A 234 -6.72 0.66 -21.48
CA LYS A 234 -7.29 1.17 -20.22
C LYS A 234 -6.30 1.32 -19.07
N LEU A 235 -5.04 0.89 -19.23
CA LEU A 235 -4.06 0.98 -18.15
C LEU A 235 -3.78 2.41 -17.66
N PRO A 236 -3.64 3.44 -18.51
CA PRO A 236 -3.50 4.83 -18.04
C PRO A 236 -4.69 5.27 -17.16
N GLU A 237 -5.90 4.93 -17.57
CA GLU A 237 -7.12 5.23 -16.82
C GLU A 237 -7.15 4.54 -15.45
N ILE A 238 -6.77 3.26 -15.37
CA ILE A 238 -6.66 2.51 -14.12
C ILE A 238 -5.63 3.17 -13.18
N ARG A 239 -4.48 3.61 -13.71
CA ARG A 239 -3.44 4.31 -12.92
C ARG A 239 -3.99 5.60 -12.31
N ASP A 240 -4.67 6.41 -13.12
CA ASP A 240 -5.23 7.68 -12.65
C ASP A 240 -6.34 7.47 -11.63
N ARG A 241 -7.26 6.52 -11.87
CA ARG A 241 -8.30 6.15 -10.90
C ARG A 241 -7.68 5.68 -9.58
N ALA A 242 -6.70 4.77 -9.61
CA ALA A 242 -6.05 4.27 -8.41
C ALA A 242 -5.33 5.38 -7.62
N ALA A 243 -4.66 6.31 -8.31
CA ALA A 243 -4.01 7.46 -7.67
C ALA A 243 -5.04 8.39 -7.00
N ARG A 244 -6.19 8.64 -7.65
CA ARG A 244 -7.30 9.41 -7.07
C ARG A 244 -7.92 8.71 -5.86
N VAL A 245 -8.10 7.40 -5.90
CA VAL A 245 -8.59 6.60 -4.76
C VAL A 245 -7.61 6.70 -3.58
N GLN A 246 -6.31 6.77 -3.85
CA GLN A 246 -5.30 7.08 -2.83
C GLN A 246 -5.27 8.56 -2.41
N GLY A 247 -6.09 9.45 -3.00
CA GLY A 247 -6.05 10.88 -2.70
C GLY A 247 -4.75 11.56 -3.12
N ARG A 248 -4.00 10.98 -4.07
CA ARG A 248 -2.81 11.61 -4.65
C ARG A 248 -3.26 12.70 -5.63
N ARG A 249 -2.71 13.90 -5.46
CA ARG A 249 -2.91 15.04 -6.37
C ARG A 249 -2.00 14.88 -7.58
#